data_AF-A0A965TTK6-F1
#
_entry.id   AF-A0A965TTK6-F1
#
_cell.length_a   1.000
_cell.length_b   1.000
_cell.length_c   1.000
_cell.angle_alpha   90.00
_cell.angle_beta   90.00
_cell.angle_gamma   90.00
#
_symmetry.space_group_name_H-M   'P 1'
#
loop_
_entity.id
_entity.type
_entity.pdbx_description
1 polymer ?
#
loop_
_entity_poly.entity_id
_entity_poly.type
_entity_poly.pdbx_seq_one_letter_code
_entity_poly.pdbx_strand_id
1 'polypeptide(L)'
;MKYKKKIYCLLLLLISLTPSLFAESIMYEPSGVDLSNYYVDEADSNNPNSFNNSTLYTNHYGYMGRLWYKGEETTLTWNDLSDRSGGNPNNRFYFTNSDDNSRWREVFFVTRVRGKKRGSSTIENINSTNTVIANSGNTMTIPGAGNDILTENGPGFNYNGNSGTYNGSNQYSYKYKYEYVIIEITIIRTSNTYRFSTGWRDNYQSFVSVTGGGVDINLTFIGITSRWWWVFGGTLPDQYMFSVERTVGEVIPLETLLIKNDKNNALDVGILRYHSYFNDNGTVSFSSLSTSVNTNFFFSRTVGSTTYTFPYKVAFESTKPSSTIKDINLTNSFSSTSDSIQYPNGGGSGTIQVLEGIIKVFVTNPNVIDGKPPGEYSSTIYCLLSVN
;
A
#
# COMPACT_ATOMS: atom_id res chain seq x y z
N MET A 1 42.48 -3.20 59.84
CA MET A 1 42.28 -3.89 58.55
C MET A 1 40.89 -3.57 58.03
N LYS A 2 40.77 -2.71 57.01
CA LYS A 2 39.49 -2.38 56.35
C LYS A 2 39.35 -3.24 55.10
N TYR A 3 38.38 -4.15 55.09
CA TYR A 3 38.04 -4.94 53.90
C TYR A 3 37.36 -4.04 52.86
N LYS A 4 38.01 -3.81 51.71
CA LYS A 4 37.38 -3.19 50.53
C LYS A 4 36.63 -4.28 49.75
N LYS A 5 35.29 -4.27 49.78
CA LYS A 5 34.48 -5.07 48.86
C LYS A 5 34.56 -4.43 47.46
N LYS A 6 34.98 -5.20 46.46
CA LYS A 6 34.88 -4.82 45.04
C LYS A 6 33.48 -5.18 44.55
N ILE A 7 32.72 -4.18 44.13
CA ILE A 7 31.47 -4.35 43.39
C ILE A 7 31.86 -4.57 41.93
N TYR A 8 31.50 -5.72 41.37
CA TYR A 8 31.58 -5.97 39.94
C TYR A 8 30.21 -5.63 39.35
N CYS A 9 30.10 -4.50 38.65
CA CYS A 9 28.96 -4.24 37.77
C CYS A 9 29.16 -5.07 36.49
N LEU A 10 28.39 -6.13 36.35
CA LEU A 10 28.23 -6.81 35.07
C LEU A 10 27.27 -5.94 34.24
N LEU A 11 27.82 -5.11 33.36
CA LEU A 11 27.06 -4.43 32.32
C LEU A 11 26.63 -5.51 31.32
N LEU A 12 25.46 -6.11 31.53
CA LEU A 12 24.80 -6.91 30.51
C LEU A 12 24.43 -5.94 29.39
N LEU A 13 25.31 -5.86 28.38
CA LEU A 13 24.99 -5.30 27.09
C LEU A 13 23.91 -6.21 26.48
N LEU A 14 22.66 -5.97 26.83
CA LEU A 14 21.51 -6.41 26.05
C LEU A 14 21.64 -5.68 24.72
N ILE A 15 22.35 -6.30 23.78
CA ILE A 15 22.25 -5.99 22.37
C ILE A 15 20.79 -6.25 22.06
N SER A 16 19.97 -5.20 22.09
CA SER A 16 18.61 -5.25 21.59
C SER A 16 18.73 -5.58 20.11
N LEU A 17 18.55 -6.86 19.79
CA LEU A 17 18.23 -7.34 18.46
C LEU A 17 16.84 -6.79 18.12
N THR A 18 16.71 -5.48 17.95
CA THR A 18 15.64 -4.95 17.13
C THR A 18 16.03 -5.36 15.71
N PRO A 19 15.30 -6.26 15.03
CA PRO A 19 15.41 -6.32 13.59
C PRO A 19 15.22 -4.88 13.10
N SER A 20 16.07 -4.44 12.20
CA SER A 20 15.92 -3.16 11.52
C SER A 20 14.46 -3.03 11.08
N LEU A 21 13.76 -2.05 11.65
CA LEU A 21 12.36 -1.78 11.37
C LEU A 21 12.29 -1.36 9.90
N PHE A 22 11.74 -2.23 9.06
CA PHE A 22 11.65 -1.97 7.63
C PHE A 22 10.29 -1.38 7.31
N ALA A 23 10.30 -0.34 6.47
CA ALA A 23 9.11 0.12 5.80
C ALA A 23 8.81 -0.82 4.65
N GLU A 24 7.76 -1.62 4.80
CA GLU A 24 7.10 -2.21 3.63
C GLU A 24 6.62 -1.03 2.77
N SER A 25 6.73 -1.14 1.45
CA SER A 25 6.28 -0.07 0.57
C SER A 25 5.70 -0.63 -0.72
N ILE A 26 4.61 -0.02 -1.19
CA ILE A 26 4.02 -0.34 -2.47
C ILE A 26 3.66 0.95 -3.21
N MET A 27 4.16 1.10 -4.43
CA MET A 27 3.89 2.27 -5.24
C MET A 27 3.43 1.87 -6.64
N TYR A 28 2.50 2.62 -7.19
CA TYR A 28 1.92 2.44 -8.51
C TYR A 28 2.59 3.42 -9.45
N GLU A 29 3.06 2.87 -10.56
CA GLU A 29 3.53 3.61 -11.70
C GLU A 29 2.54 3.34 -12.83
N PRO A 30 1.72 4.31 -13.24
CA PRO A 30 0.80 4.12 -14.36
C PRO A 30 1.60 3.93 -15.67
N SER A 31 1.02 3.19 -16.61
CA SER A 31 1.62 2.90 -17.93
C SER A 31 1.82 4.14 -18.82
N GLY A 32 1.25 5.27 -18.40
CA GLY A 32 1.36 6.60 -18.99
C GLY A 32 0.51 7.58 -18.20
N VAL A 33 0.51 8.86 -18.60
CA VAL A 33 -0.20 9.92 -17.86
C VAL A 33 -1.71 9.95 -18.17
N ASP A 34 -2.18 9.13 -19.12
CA ASP A 34 -3.52 9.31 -19.67
C ASP A 34 -4.32 8.01 -19.84
N LEU A 35 -4.88 7.50 -18.73
CA LEU A 35 -5.93 6.47 -18.78
C LEU A 35 -7.28 7.04 -19.25
N SER A 36 -7.40 8.34 -19.55
CA SER A 36 -8.65 8.91 -20.11
C SER A 36 -8.97 8.37 -21.50
N ASN A 37 -8.06 7.58 -22.08
CA ASN A 37 -8.26 6.88 -23.34
C ASN A 37 -8.47 5.38 -23.18
N TYR A 38 -8.85 4.89 -21.99
CA TYR A 38 -9.28 3.50 -21.81
C TYR A 38 -10.79 3.38 -22.08
N TYR A 39 -11.11 2.85 -23.26
CA TYR A 39 -12.47 2.62 -23.69
C TYR A 39 -12.98 1.35 -23.03
N VAL A 40 -14.13 1.40 -22.37
CA VAL A 40 -14.75 0.22 -21.75
C VAL A 40 -15.88 -0.37 -22.60
N ASP A 41 -16.12 0.15 -23.81
CA ASP A 41 -17.20 -0.28 -24.70
C ASP A 41 -16.91 -1.57 -25.47
N GLU A 42 -15.64 -1.87 -25.75
CA GLU A 42 -15.21 -3.12 -26.40
C GLU A 42 -14.85 -4.22 -25.40
N ALA A 43 -15.12 -5.49 -25.76
CA ALA A 43 -14.77 -6.65 -24.95
C ALA A 43 -13.50 -7.30 -25.51
N ASP A 44 -12.61 -7.72 -24.62
CA ASP A 44 -11.35 -8.39 -24.97
C ASP A 44 -11.52 -9.91 -24.94
N SER A 45 -11.97 -10.48 -23.81
CA SER A 45 -12.14 -11.93 -23.64
C SER A 45 -13.01 -12.26 -22.43
N ASN A 46 -13.77 -13.36 -22.52
CA ASN A 46 -14.51 -13.94 -21.40
C ASN A 46 -13.79 -15.14 -20.75
N ASN A 47 -12.60 -15.48 -21.21
CA ASN A 47 -11.87 -16.66 -20.75
C ASN A 47 -10.60 -16.26 -19.99
N PRO A 48 -10.66 -16.11 -18.66
CA PRO A 48 -9.48 -15.78 -17.86
C PRO A 48 -8.34 -16.81 -18.04
N ASN A 49 -8.67 -18.09 -18.24
CA ASN A 49 -7.66 -19.15 -18.37
C ASN A 49 -6.78 -19.01 -19.61
N SER A 50 -7.22 -18.30 -20.66
CA SER A 50 -6.37 -18.08 -21.85
C SER A 50 -5.16 -17.18 -21.55
N PHE A 51 -5.15 -16.48 -20.41
CA PHE A 51 -4.10 -15.56 -20.01
C PHE A 51 -3.08 -16.18 -19.03
N ASN A 52 -3.32 -17.40 -18.55
CA ASN A 52 -2.36 -18.19 -17.77
C ASN A 52 -1.25 -18.76 -18.69
N ASN A 53 -0.48 -17.87 -19.31
CA ASN A 53 0.54 -18.19 -20.31
C ASN A 53 1.80 -17.34 -20.08
N SER A 54 2.82 -17.50 -20.94
CA SER A 54 4.10 -16.80 -20.83
C SER A 54 4.15 -15.44 -21.55
N THR A 55 3.08 -15.04 -22.24
CA THR A 55 3.00 -13.78 -23.00
C THR A 55 2.94 -12.60 -22.04
N LEU A 56 3.80 -11.60 -22.26
CA LEU A 56 3.72 -10.32 -21.56
C LEU A 56 2.67 -9.42 -22.21
N TYR A 57 1.78 -8.86 -21.40
CA TYR A 57 0.67 -8.02 -21.85
C TYR A 57 0.93 -6.52 -21.65
N THR A 58 2.20 -6.09 -21.61
CA THR A 58 2.57 -4.66 -21.48
C THR A 58 2.22 -3.82 -22.70
N ASN A 59 2.02 -4.45 -23.86
CA ASN A 59 1.56 -3.79 -25.09
C ASN A 59 0.05 -3.97 -25.30
N HIS A 60 -0.64 -4.63 -24.35
CA HIS A 60 -2.10 -4.77 -24.42
C HIS A 60 -2.76 -3.43 -24.20
N TYR A 61 -3.89 -3.21 -24.86
CA TYR A 61 -4.64 -1.97 -24.72
C TYR A 61 -5.05 -1.66 -23.28
N GLY A 62 -5.42 -2.69 -22.52
CA GLY A 62 -5.73 -2.59 -21.09
C GLY A 62 -4.52 -2.60 -20.15
N TYR A 63 -3.29 -2.37 -20.62
CA TYR A 63 -2.13 -2.29 -19.73
C TYR A 63 -2.17 -1.00 -18.90
N MET A 64 -2.32 -1.14 -17.59
CA MET A 64 -2.57 -0.01 -16.68
C MET A 64 -1.29 0.52 -16.04
N GLY A 65 -0.26 -0.31 -15.89
CA GLY A 65 0.98 0.10 -15.24
C GLY A 65 1.55 -0.99 -14.36
N ARG A 66 2.23 -0.58 -13.29
CA ARG A 66 3.02 -1.47 -12.43
C ARG A 66 2.90 -1.11 -10.97
N LEU A 67 2.88 -2.10 -10.09
CA LEU A 67 3.18 -1.92 -8.68
C LEU A 67 4.65 -2.24 -8.42
N TRP A 68 5.30 -1.37 -7.66
CA TRP A 68 6.68 -1.48 -7.17
C TRP A 68 6.62 -1.82 -5.68
N TYR A 69 7.08 -3.01 -5.33
CA TYR A 69 7.06 -3.51 -3.97
C TYR A 69 8.46 -3.64 -3.37
N LYS A 70 8.56 -3.26 -2.09
CA LYS A 70 9.66 -3.57 -1.18
C LYS A 70 9.08 -4.03 0.15
N GLY A 71 9.71 -5.03 0.75
CA GLY A 71 9.27 -5.65 1.99
C GLY A 71 9.60 -7.14 2.02
N GLU A 72 9.10 -7.81 3.05
CA GLU A 72 9.21 -9.26 3.20
C GLU A 72 8.43 -10.01 2.10
N GLU A 73 8.60 -11.33 2.02
CA GLU A 73 7.69 -12.13 1.20
C GLU A 73 6.26 -11.99 1.72
N THR A 74 5.30 -11.76 0.82
CA THR A 74 3.90 -11.56 1.20
C THR A 74 2.94 -12.15 0.17
N THR A 75 1.72 -12.42 0.62
CA THR A 75 0.59 -12.72 -0.25
C THR A 75 -0.27 -11.47 -0.38
N LEU A 76 -0.42 -10.99 -1.61
CA LEU A 76 -1.30 -9.88 -1.95
C LEU A 76 -2.71 -10.40 -2.23
N THR A 77 -3.71 -9.76 -1.64
CA THR A 77 -5.14 -10.04 -1.86
C THR A 77 -5.76 -8.88 -2.61
N TRP A 78 -6.46 -9.18 -3.71
CA TRP A 78 -7.09 -8.19 -4.57
C TRP A 78 -8.59 -8.16 -4.35
N ASN A 79 -9.13 -7.00 -4.00
CA ASN A 79 -10.53 -6.82 -3.66
C ASN A 79 -11.16 -5.76 -4.56
N ASP A 80 -12.36 -6.06 -5.06
CA ASP A 80 -13.22 -5.06 -5.69
C ASP A 80 -13.91 -4.23 -4.59
N LEU A 81 -13.76 -2.92 -4.68
CA LEU A 81 -14.41 -1.92 -3.81
C LEU A 81 -15.46 -1.11 -4.57
N SER A 82 -15.73 -1.46 -5.83
CA SER A 82 -16.66 -0.74 -6.68
C SER A 82 -18.09 -0.88 -6.14
N ASP A 83 -18.77 0.24 -5.91
CA ASP A 83 -20.19 0.20 -5.57
C ASP A 83 -20.98 -0.25 -6.81
N ARG A 84 -21.94 -1.15 -6.63
CA ARG A 84 -22.78 -1.70 -7.70
C ARG A 84 -24.15 -2.03 -7.16
N SER A 85 -25.19 -1.70 -7.93
CA SER A 85 -26.53 -2.22 -7.73
C SER A 85 -27.01 -3.07 -8.92
N GLY A 86 -27.81 -4.11 -8.65
CA GLY A 86 -28.44 -4.93 -9.68
C GLY A 86 -27.51 -5.83 -10.50
N GLY A 87 -28.13 -6.70 -11.31
CA GLY A 87 -27.47 -7.84 -11.95
C GLY A 87 -27.23 -9.01 -10.98
N ASN A 88 -26.69 -10.14 -11.47
CA ASN A 88 -26.35 -11.26 -10.60
C ASN A 88 -25.10 -10.91 -9.77
N PRO A 89 -25.16 -10.99 -8.43
CA PRO A 89 -24.01 -10.73 -7.58
C PRO A 89 -22.97 -11.83 -7.77
N ASN A 90 -21.93 -11.53 -8.55
CA ASN A 90 -20.75 -12.37 -8.66
C ASN A 90 -19.56 -11.70 -7.96
N ASN A 91 -18.71 -12.54 -7.37
CA ASN A 91 -17.43 -12.14 -6.79
C ASN A 91 -16.40 -11.85 -7.91
N ARG A 92 -16.52 -10.69 -8.57
CA ARG A 92 -15.71 -10.25 -9.72
C ARG A 92 -15.35 -8.77 -9.55
N PHE A 93 -14.60 -8.23 -10.51
CA PHE A 93 -14.26 -6.82 -10.59
C PHE A 93 -15.11 -6.13 -11.64
N TYR A 94 -15.39 -4.85 -11.43
CA TYR A 94 -16.26 -4.10 -12.31
C TYR A 94 -15.70 -2.71 -12.59
N PHE A 95 -15.97 -2.24 -13.80
CA PHE A 95 -16.12 -0.82 -14.08
C PHE A 95 -17.59 -0.48 -13.91
N THR A 96 -17.90 0.36 -12.92
CA THR A 96 -19.25 0.85 -12.65
C THR A 96 -19.39 2.30 -13.09
N ASN A 97 -20.53 2.65 -13.69
CA ASN A 97 -20.79 4.01 -14.13
C ASN A 97 -20.84 4.97 -12.94
N SER A 98 -20.18 6.12 -13.07
CA SER A 98 -20.05 7.09 -11.98
C SER A 98 -21.38 7.76 -11.58
N ASP A 99 -22.38 7.79 -12.46
CA ASP A 99 -23.69 8.41 -12.21
C ASP A 99 -24.80 7.38 -11.90
N ASP A 100 -24.63 6.11 -12.29
CA ASP A 100 -25.62 5.05 -12.15
C ASP A 100 -24.94 3.71 -11.83
N ASN A 101 -24.85 3.36 -10.55
CA ASN A 101 -24.20 2.13 -10.11
C ASN A 101 -24.89 0.84 -10.58
N SER A 102 -26.03 0.94 -11.29
CA SER A 102 -26.68 -0.17 -11.98
C SER A 102 -26.18 -0.40 -13.41
N ARG A 103 -25.20 0.39 -13.88
CA ARG A 103 -24.56 0.21 -15.18
C ARG A 103 -23.12 -0.19 -14.99
N TRP A 104 -22.74 -1.37 -15.46
CA TRP A 104 -21.39 -1.86 -15.25
C TRP A 104 -20.92 -2.81 -16.34
N ARG A 105 -19.59 -2.93 -16.42
CA ARG A 105 -18.89 -3.97 -17.19
C ARG A 105 -17.97 -4.76 -16.26
N GLU A 106 -18.05 -6.08 -16.34
CA GLU A 106 -17.16 -6.98 -15.61
C GLU A 106 -15.78 -7.02 -16.27
N VAL A 107 -14.74 -7.06 -15.44
CA VAL A 107 -13.33 -7.16 -15.85
C VAL A 107 -12.58 -8.18 -15.00
N PHE A 108 -11.39 -8.56 -15.46
CA PHE A 108 -10.42 -9.28 -14.65
C PHE A 108 -9.00 -8.76 -14.90
N PHE A 109 -8.10 -9.02 -13.96
CA PHE A 109 -6.71 -8.58 -14.06
C PHE A 109 -5.81 -9.74 -14.46
N VAL A 110 -4.87 -9.44 -15.34
CA VAL A 110 -3.73 -10.29 -15.69
C VAL A 110 -2.50 -9.61 -15.12
N THR A 111 -1.80 -10.32 -14.25
CA THR A 111 -0.61 -9.79 -13.58
C THR A 111 0.63 -10.58 -13.96
N ARG A 112 1.76 -9.88 -14.06
CA ARG A 112 3.08 -10.51 -14.23
C ARG A 112 4.03 -10.05 -13.13
N VAL A 113 4.53 -11.01 -12.35
CA VAL A 113 5.54 -10.75 -11.31
C VAL A 113 6.94 -10.80 -11.91
N ARG A 114 7.67 -9.70 -11.73
CA ARG A 114 9.02 -9.48 -12.23
C ARG A 114 9.89 -8.88 -11.13
N GLY A 115 11.20 -8.91 -11.31
CA GLY A 115 12.15 -8.47 -10.31
C GLY A 115 13.22 -7.56 -10.90
N LYS A 116 13.54 -6.48 -10.19
CA LYS A 116 14.68 -5.62 -10.49
C LYS A 116 15.81 -5.93 -9.51
N LYS A 117 16.94 -6.37 -10.03
CA LYS A 117 18.17 -6.58 -9.23
C LYS A 117 18.84 -5.25 -8.93
N ARG A 118 19.63 -5.21 -7.85
CA ARG A 118 20.38 -4.00 -7.44
C ARG A 118 21.34 -3.56 -8.53
N GLY A 119 21.31 -2.27 -8.84
CA GLY A 119 22.13 -1.66 -9.88
C GLY A 119 21.85 -2.14 -11.30
N SER A 120 20.82 -2.96 -11.51
CA SER A 120 20.42 -3.39 -12.85
C SER A 120 19.38 -2.44 -13.43
N SER A 121 19.55 -2.06 -14.69
CA SER A 121 18.52 -1.39 -15.49
C SER A 121 17.48 -2.37 -16.04
N THR A 122 17.73 -3.68 -15.92
CA THR A 122 16.88 -4.72 -16.51
C THR A 122 15.95 -5.33 -15.48
N ILE A 123 14.70 -5.53 -15.89
CA ILE A 123 13.67 -6.21 -15.12
C ILE A 123 13.57 -7.66 -15.61
N GLU A 124 13.86 -8.63 -14.75
CA GLU A 124 13.79 -10.06 -15.08
C GLU A 124 12.45 -10.68 -14.67
N ASN A 125 12.03 -11.73 -15.35
CA ASN A 125 10.85 -12.49 -14.94
C ASN A 125 11.17 -13.27 -13.66
N ILE A 126 10.29 -13.15 -12.65
CA ILE A 126 10.33 -14.02 -11.46
C ILE A 126 9.55 -15.30 -11.79
N ASN A 127 8.34 -15.13 -12.34
CA ASN A 127 7.50 -16.22 -12.80
C ASN A 127 7.54 -16.31 -14.33
N SER A 128 7.44 -17.53 -14.86
CA SER A 128 7.40 -17.78 -16.31
C SER A 128 6.01 -17.58 -16.91
N THR A 129 4.96 -17.59 -16.10
CA THR A 129 3.55 -17.40 -16.49
C THR A 129 2.89 -16.21 -15.78
N ASN A 130 1.83 -15.67 -16.37
CA ASN A 130 0.99 -14.66 -15.71
C ASN A 130 0.14 -15.30 -14.60
N THR A 131 -0.28 -14.46 -13.66
CA THR A 131 -1.29 -14.79 -12.66
C THR A 131 -2.56 -14.03 -12.99
N VAL A 132 -3.67 -14.75 -13.11
CA VAL A 132 -4.98 -14.19 -13.40
C VAL A 132 -5.76 -13.97 -12.12
N ILE A 133 -6.19 -12.74 -11.89
CA ILE A 133 -7.00 -12.29 -10.75
C ILE A 133 -8.41 -12.02 -11.30
N ALA A 134 -9.23 -13.06 -11.31
CA ALA A 134 -10.55 -13.01 -11.94
C ALA A 134 -11.69 -12.75 -10.96
N ASN A 135 -11.45 -12.93 -9.66
CA ASN A 135 -12.44 -12.77 -8.61
C ASN A 135 -11.90 -11.87 -7.51
N SER A 136 -12.77 -11.08 -6.87
CA SER A 136 -12.40 -10.35 -5.65
C SER A 136 -12.06 -11.36 -4.53
N GLY A 137 -11.07 -11.03 -3.71
CA GLY A 137 -10.41 -11.95 -2.78
C GLY A 137 -9.41 -12.93 -3.41
N ASN A 138 -9.14 -12.86 -4.73
CA ASN A 138 -8.04 -13.64 -5.31
C ASN A 138 -6.68 -13.14 -4.80
N THR A 139 -5.76 -14.09 -4.66
CA THR A 139 -4.46 -13.85 -4.02
C THR A 139 -3.31 -14.18 -4.95
N MET A 140 -2.17 -13.51 -4.75
CA MET A 140 -0.90 -13.84 -5.38
C MET A 140 0.26 -13.68 -4.41
N THR A 141 1.16 -14.66 -4.36
CA THR A 141 2.37 -14.57 -3.55
C THR A 141 3.49 -13.90 -4.34
N ILE A 142 4.18 -12.96 -3.70
CA ILE A 142 5.35 -12.27 -4.24
C ILE A 142 6.55 -12.44 -3.30
N PRO A 143 7.77 -12.63 -3.83
CA PRO A 143 8.95 -12.76 -2.98
C PRO A 143 9.31 -11.42 -2.32
N GLY A 144 10.12 -11.48 -1.27
CA GLY A 144 10.66 -10.28 -0.65
C GLY A 144 11.64 -9.52 -1.54
N ALA A 145 11.71 -8.20 -1.35
CA ALA A 145 12.62 -7.29 -2.02
C ALA A 145 13.00 -6.11 -1.13
N GLY A 146 14.20 -5.57 -1.30
CA GLY A 146 14.66 -4.46 -0.47
C GLY A 146 16.17 -4.30 -0.51
N ASN A 147 16.73 -3.46 0.34
CA ASN A 147 18.17 -3.24 0.44
C ASN A 147 18.76 -3.78 1.74
N ASP A 148 18.01 -4.66 2.39
CA ASP A 148 18.25 -5.12 3.74
C ASP A 148 19.46 -6.03 3.80
N ILE A 149 20.28 -5.78 4.82
CA ILE A 149 21.53 -6.48 5.04
C ILE A 149 21.34 -7.47 6.18
N LEU A 150 21.81 -8.70 6.01
CA LEU A 150 21.85 -9.72 7.03
C LEU A 150 22.76 -9.26 8.17
N THR A 151 22.24 -9.33 9.39
CA THR A 151 22.98 -9.01 10.62
C THR A 151 23.64 -10.23 11.24
N GLU A 152 23.33 -11.42 10.73
CA GLU A 152 23.82 -12.71 11.21
C GLU A 152 24.22 -13.63 10.06
N ASN A 153 25.05 -14.63 10.37
CA ASN A 153 25.50 -15.61 9.39
C ASN A 153 24.32 -16.44 8.89
N GLY A 154 24.20 -16.61 7.57
CA GLY A 154 23.08 -17.34 7.00
C GLY A 154 22.97 -17.24 5.48
N PRO A 155 21.94 -17.84 4.88
CA PRO A 155 21.65 -17.70 3.46
C PRO A 155 21.41 -16.24 3.08
N GLY A 156 22.08 -15.77 2.03
CA GLY A 156 21.94 -14.41 1.54
C GLY A 156 22.26 -14.29 0.06
N PHE A 157 22.25 -13.06 -0.42
CA PHE A 157 22.48 -12.71 -1.81
C PHE A 157 23.60 -11.69 -1.92
N ASN A 158 24.37 -11.77 -3.00
CA ASN A 158 25.28 -10.69 -3.36
C ASN A 158 24.56 -9.58 -4.12
N TYR A 159 25.29 -8.51 -4.44
CA TYR A 159 24.77 -7.37 -5.20
C TYR A 159 24.07 -7.77 -6.51
N ASN A 160 24.59 -8.80 -7.19
CA ASN A 160 24.05 -9.30 -8.46
C ASN A 160 22.85 -10.25 -8.29
N GLY A 161 22.42 -10.54 -7.07
CA GLY A 161 21.33 -11.46 -6.75
C GLY A 161 21.72 -12.94 -6.83
N ASN A 162 23.01 -13.27 -6.81
CA ASN A 162 23.47 -14.65 -6.69
C ASN A 162 23.41 -15.09 -5.23
N SER A 163 22.83 -16.26 -4.97
CA SER A 163 22.73 -16.83 -3.63
C SER A 163 24.09 -17.32 -3.11
N GLY A 164 24.28 -17.26 -1.81
CA GLY A 164 25.41 -17.83 -1.09
C GLY A 164 25.18 -17.78 0.42
N THR A 165 26.23 -18.04 1.20
CA THR A 165 26.18 -17.96 2.66
C THR A 165 26.95 -16.75 3.14
N TYR A 166 26.27 -15.84 3.82
CA TYR A 166 26.88 -14.73 4.53
C TYR A 166 27.59 -15.22 5.80
N ASN A 167 28.81 -14.74 6.01
CA ASN A 167 29.68 -15.11 7.14
C ASN A 167 30.08 -13.89 8.00
N GLY A 168 29.29 -12.81 7.95
CA GLY A 168 29.54 -11.57 8.68
C GLY A 168 30.46 -10.57 7.98
N SER A 169 31.10 -10.94 6.86
CA SER A 169 32.05 -10.06 6.17
C SER A 169 32.14 -10.21 4.65
N ASN A 170 31.52 -11.23 4.07
CA ASN A 170 31.59 -11.47 2.62
C ASN A 170 30.49 -10.74 1.82
N GLN A 171 30.52 -10.92 0.51
CA GLN A 171 29.62 -10.25 -0.44
C GLN A 171 28.14 -10.65 -0.37
N TYR A 172 27.76 -11.73 0.31
CA TYR A 172 26.38 -12.27 0.31
C TYR A 172 25.48 -11.61 1.37
N SER A 173 25.74 -10.34 1.67
CA SER A 173 25.16 -9.66 2.81
C SER A 173 23.70 -9.26 2.62
N TYR A 174 23.12 -9.36 1.43
CA TYR A 174 21.73 -8.93 1.20
C TYR A 174 20.74 -10.02 1.55
N LYS A 175 19.65 -9.66 2.25
CA LYS A 175 18.57 -10.58 2.59
C LYS A 175 17.76 -11.02 1.36
N TYR A 176 17.55 -10.12 0.41
CA TYR A 176 16.71 -10.37 -0.77
C TYR A 176 17.49 -10.44 -2.07
N LYS A 177 17.03 -11.26 -3.01
CA LYS A 177 17.56 -11.30 -4.38
C LYS A 177 17.33 -9.98 -5.13
N TYR A 178 16.15 -9.39 -4.96
CA TYR A 178 15.69 -8.22 -5.70
C TYR A 178 15.75 -6.96 -4.85
N GLU A 179 16.00 -5.83 -5.51
CA GLU A 179 15.81 -4.50 -4.92
C GLU A 179 14.32 -4.12 -4.91
N TYR A 180 13.60 -4.48 -5.97
CA TYR A 180 12.15 -4.31 -6.09
C TYR A 180 11.53 -5.55 -6.73
N VAL A 181 10.37 -5.94 -6.22
CA VAL A 181 9.41 -6.74 -6.98
C VAL A 181 8.49 -5.81 -7.75
N ILE A 182 8.17 -6.19 -8.98
CA ILE A 182 7.34 -5.44 -9.90
C ILE A 182 6.16 -6.32 -10.29
N ILE A 183 4.95 -5.76 -10.22
CA ILE A 183 3.73 -6.43 -10.64
C ILE A 183 3.15 -5.63 -11.79
N GLU A 184 3.31 -6.13 -13.01
CA GLU A 184 2.69 -5.52 -14.19
C GLU A 184 1.19 -5.82 -14.18
N ILE A 185 0.35 -4.81 -14.43
CA ILE A 185 -1.11 -4.89 -14.33
C ILE A 185 -1.72 -4.66 -15.71
N THR A 186 -2.47 -5.63 -16.20
CA THR A 186 -3.31 -5.50 -17.39
C THR A 186 -4.76 -5.83 -17.04
N ILE A 187 -5.69 -4.94 -17.39
CA ILE A 187 -7.13 -5.17 -17.29
C ILE A 187 -7.64 -5.79 -18.58
N ILE A 188 -8.44 -6.84 -18.47
CA ILE A 188 -9.13 -7.50 -19.58
C ILE A 188 -10.63 -7.28 -19.42
N ARG A 189 -11.26 -6.71 -20.45
CA ARG A 189 -12.70 -6.43 -20.50
C ARG A 189 -13.44 -7.68 -20.90
N THR A 190 -14.45 -8.07 -20.12
CA THR A 190 -15.37 -9.14 -20.51
C THR A 190 -16.52 -8.58 -21.34
N SER A 191 -17.29 -9.43 -22.01
CA SER A 191 -18.58 -9.05 -22.60
C SER A 191 -19.71 -9.03 -21.57
N ASN A 192 -19.46 -9.43 -20.31
CA ASN A 192 -20.46 -9.44 -19.26
C ASN A 192 -20.72 -8.00 -18.81
N THR A 193 -21.98 -7.60 -18.96
CA THR A 193 -22.43 -6.24 -18.69
C THR A 193 -23.83 -6.26 -18.09
N TYR A 194 -24.21 -5.17 -17.43
CA TYR A 194 -25.59 -4.96 -16.99
C TYR A 194 -25.95 -3.51 -17.21
N ARG A 195 -27.04 -3.27 -17.95
CA ARG A 195 -27.51 -1.95 -18.39
C ARG A 195 -26.40 -1.05 -18.96
N PHE A 196 -25.33 -1.67 -19.45
CA PHE A 196 -24.16 -0.97 -19.94
C PHE A 196 -24.55 -0.18 -21.18
N SER A 197 -24.27 1.11 -21.13
CA SER A 197 -24.58 2.03 -22.21
C SER A 197 -23.30 2.35 -22.96
N THR A 198 -23.33 2.11 -24.27
CA THR A 198 -22.26 2.43 -25.22
C THR A 198 -22.51 3.77 -25.92
N GLY A 199 -23.55 4.51 -25.54
CA GLY A 199 -23.99 5.73 -26.21
C GLY A 199 -23.96 6.93 -25.28
N TRP A 200 -23.09 7.89 -25.60
CA TRP A 200 -23.00 9.23 -24.98
C TRP A 200 -22.45 9.27 -23.54
N ARG A 201 -21.43 10.11 -23.32
CA ARG A 201 -20.95 10.68 -22.04
C ARG A 201 -20.73 9.74 -20.83
N ASP A 202 -20.78 8.42 -20.97
CA ASP A 202 -20.69 7.54 -19.79
C ASP A 202 -19.24 7.32 -19.36
N ASN A 203 -18.97 7.73 -18.12
CA ASN A 203 -17.74 7.48 -17.39
C ASN A 203 -17.96 6.31 -16.43
N TYR A 204 -16.96 5.44 -16.34
CA TYR A 204 -16.95 4.30 -15.45
C TYR A 204 -15.67 4.33 -14.62
N GLN A 205 -15.77 3.85 -13.38
CA GLN A 205 -14.63 3.68 -12.47
C GLN A 205 -14.56 2.25 -11.97
N SER A 206 -13.34 1.78 -11.74
CA SER A 206 -13.08 0.55 -11.00
C SER A 206 -12.25 0.91 -9.77
N PHE A 207 -12.74 0.52 -8.59
CA PHE A 207 -12.05 0.73 -7.32
C PHE A 207 -11.50 -0.61 -6.85
N VAL A 208 -10.18 -0.70 -6.71
CA VAL A 208 -9.49 -1.95 -6.38
C VAL A 208 -8.59 -1.73 -5.18
N SER A 209 -8.75 -2.56 -4.15
CA SER A 209 -7.81 -2.63 -3.04
C SER A 209 -6.88 -3.82 -3.20
N VAL A 210 -5.59 -3.61 -3.01
CA VAL A 210 -4.58 -4.66 -2.93
C VAL A 210 -3.94 -4.59 -1.54
N THR A 211 -4.15 -5.63 -0.74
CA THR A 211 -3.64 -5.70 0.63
C THR A 211 -2.64 -6.83 0.79
N GLY A 212 -1.63 -6.64 1.65
CA GLY A 212 -0.63 -7.65 1.99
C GLY A 212 -0.06 -7.42 3.38
N GLY A 213 0.99 -8.16 3.73
CA GLY A 213 1.79 -7.91 4.93
C GLY A 213 2.21 -6.44 4.98
N GLY A 214 1.57 -5.72 5.91
CA GLY A 214 1.68 -4.27 6.18
C GLY A 214 1.69 -3.33 4.98
N VAL A 215 1.03 -3.69 3.88
CA VAL A 215 0.71 -2.76 2.78
C VAL A 215 -0.77 -2.81 2.46
N ASP A 216 -1.37 -1.65 2.26
CA ASP A 216 -2.71 -1.47 1.72
C ASP A 216 -2.63 -0.39 0.64
N ILE A 217 -3.05 -0.71 -0.57
CA ILE A 217 -3.13 0.25 -1.67
C ILE A 217 -4.50 0.16 -2.34
N ASN A 218 -5.14 1.32 -2.46
CA ASN A 218 -6.38 1.52 -3.19
C ASN A 218 -6.04 2.20 -4.52
N LEU A 219 -6.49 1.59 -5.61
CA LEU A 219 -6.30 2.05 -6.97
C LEU A 219 -7.66 2.36 -7.58
N THR A 220 -7.79 3.54 -8.17
CA THR A 220 -8.95 3.90 -8.99
C THR A 220 -8.53 3.90 -10.44
N PHE A 221 -9.22 3.13 -11.27
CA PHE A 221 -9.05 3.12 -12.72
C PHE A 221 -10.24 3.78 -13.40
N ILE A 222 -9.99 4.51 -14.49
CA ILE A 222 -11.01 5.18 -15.30
C ILE A 222 -11.27 4.39 -16.57
N GLY A 223 -12.53 4.32 -16.97
CA GLY A 223 -12.98 3.82 -18.26
C GLY A 223 -14.04 4.72 -18.87
N ILE A 224 -13.99 4.95 -20.18
CA ILE A 224 -14.95 5.79 -20.89
C ILE A 224 -15.62 5.03 -22.05
N THR A 225 -16.81 5.44 -22.50
CA THR A 225 -17.47 4.81 -23.67
C THR A 225 -17.48 5.66 -24.92
N SER A 226 -16.98 6.90 -24.87
CA SER A 226 -16.99 7.81 -26.02
C SER A 226 -15.63 8.40 -26.32
N ARG A 227 -15.17 8.21 -27.56
CA ARG A 227 -13.99 8.87 -28.15
C ARG A 227 -14.15 10.39 -28.32
N TRP A 228 -15.29 10.96 -27.95
CA TRP A 228 -15.60 12.38 -28.14
C TRP A 228 -15.88 13.09 -26.82
N TRP A 229 -15.51 12.50 -25.68
CA TRP A 229 -15.80 13.05 -24.36
C TRP A 229 -15.30 14.51 -24.19
N TRP A 230 -14.14 14.85 -24.79
CA TRP A 230 -13.56 16.21 -24.77
C TRP A 230 -14.38 17.24 -25.57
N VAL A 231 -15.19 16.80 -26.54
CA VAL A 231 -16.06 17.69 -27.35
C VAL A 231 -17.30 18.10 -26.56
N PHE A 232 -17.68 17.34 -25.54
CA PHE A 232 -18.95 17.51 -24.83
C PHE A 232 -18.80 17.94 -23.36
N GLY A 233 -17.59 18.30 -22.91
CA GLY A 233 -17.37 18.94 -21.61
C GLY A 233 -17.77 18.07 -20.40
N GLY A 234 -17.55 16.76 -20.47
CA GLY A 234 -17.69 15.89 -19.30
C GLY A 234 -16.53 16.06 -18.32
N THR A 235 -16.80 16.06 -17.02
CA THR A 235 -15.77 15.88 -15.99
C THR A 235 -15.31 14.42 -16.05
N LEU A 236 -14.00 14.19 -16.15
CA LEU A 236 -13.47 12.84 -15.99
C LEU A 236 -13.61 12.43 -14.53
N PRO A 237 -13.91 11.15 -14.26
CA PRO A 237 -13.86 10.62 -12.91
C PRO A 237 -12.45 10.72 -12.32
N ASP A 238 -12.32 10.60 -11.00
CA ASP A 238 -11.01 10.65 -10.33
C ASP A 238 -10.14 9.45 -10.71
N GLN A 239 -8.83 9.68 -10.85
CA GLN A 239 -7.83 8.61 -10.92
C GLN A 239 -6.71 8.86 -9.91
N TYR A 240 -6.66 7.99 -8.91
CA TYR A 240 -5.66 8.09 -7.87
C TYR A 240 -5.21 6.74 -7.33
N MET A 241 -4.06 6.79 -6.68
CA MET A 241 -3.64 5.84 -5.67
C MET A 241 -3.91 6.44 -4.29
N PHE A 242 -4.33 5.60 -3.36
CA PHE A 242 -4.16 5.84 -1.94
C PHE A 242 -3.55 4.64 -1.23
N SER A 243 -2.33 4.76 -0.69
CA SER A 243 -1.66 3.70 0.07
C SER A 243 -1.40 4.07 1.52
N VAL A 244 -1.48 3.05 2.38
CA VAL A 244 -1.04 3.08 3.77
C VAL A 244 -0.14 1.87 3.98
N GLU A 245 1.05 2.13 4.49
CA GLU A 245 2.12 1.14 4.59
C GLU A 245 2.70 1.16 5.99
N ARG A 246 3.03 0.01 6.52
CA ARG A 246 3.56 -0.15 7.87
C ARG A 246 5.08 0.01 7.88
N THR A 247 5.58 0.76 8.86
CA THR A 247 7.03 0.99 9.04
C THR A 247 7.65 0.20 10.19
N VAL A 248 6.85 -0.59 10.88
CA VAL A 248 7.22 -1.35 12.07
C VAL A 248 6.84 -2.82 11.92
N GLY A 249 7.43 -3.67 12.75
CA GLY A 249 7.00 -5.07 12.82
C GLY A 249 5.53 -5.22 13.25
N GLU A 250 5.00 -6.43 13.11
CA GLU A 250 3.61 -6.76 13.49
C GLU A 250 3.38 -6.59 14.99
N VAL A 251 4.42 -6.83 15.78
CA VAL A 251 4.42 -6.65 17.22
C VAL A 251 5.46 -5.59 17.58
N ILE A 252 5.00 -4.58 18.32
CA ILE A 252 5.84 -3.51 18.86
C ILE A 252 6.06 -3.80 20.34
N PRO A 253 7.31 -3.97 20.81
CA PRO A 253 7.59 -4.13 22.23
C PRO A 253 7.10 -2.90 23.01
N LEU A 254 6.45 -3.14 24.15
CA LEU A 254 5.81 -2.07 24.92
C LEU A 254 6.83 -1.04 25.41
N GLU A 255 8.02 -1.48 25.79
CA GLU A 255 9.14 -0.64 26.19
C GLU A 255 9.59 0.31 25.07
N THR A 256 9.47 -0.09 23.80
CA THR A 256 9.76 0.78 22.65
C THR A 256 8.73 1.91 22.54
N LEU A 257 7.46 1.62 22.84
CA LEU A 257 6.38 2.62 22.82
C LEU A 257 6.42 3.54 24.04
N LEU A 258 6.76 3.02 25.22
CA LEU A 258 6.71 3.77 26.49
C LEU A 258 7.76 4.88 26.58
N ILE A 259 8.86 4.80 25.83
CA ILE A 259 9.86 5.87 25.74
C ILE A 259 9.44 6.98 24.76
N LYS A 260 8.30 6.84 24.07
CA LYS A 260 7.76 7.79 23.10
C LYS A 260 6.65 8.61 23.72
N ASN A 261 6.98 9.83 24.13
CA ASN A 261 6.16 10.63 25.05
C ASN A 261 5.56 11.91 24.45
N ASP A 262 6.01 12.33 23.28
CA ASP A 262 5.45 13.47 22.55
C ASP A 262 5.57 13.25 21.03
N LYS A 263 4.97 14.14 20.24
CA LYS A 263 4.94 14.03 18.78
C LYS A 263 6.31 14.13 18.09
N ASN A 264 7.28 14.80 18.71
CA ASN A 264 8.65 14.91 18.19
C ASN A 264 9.51 13.69 18.58
N ASN A 265 9.17 13.06 19.71
CA ASN A 265 9.71 11.77 20.15
C ASN A 265 8.63 10.69 20.05
N ALA A 266 8.10 10.49 18.84
CA ALA A 266 7.10 9.47 18.55
C ALA A 266 7.72 8.23 17.88
N LEU A 267 6.94 7.15 17.79
CA LEU A 267 7.25 5.99 16.95
C LEU A 267 6.59 6.17 15.58
N ASP A 268 7.38 6.10 14.52
CA ASP A 268 6.88 6.07 13.15
C ASP A 268 6.27 4.68 12.90
N VAL A 269 4.97 4.60 12.62
CA VAL A 269 4.25 3.32 12.46
C VAL A 269 3.70 3.10 11.07
N GLY A 270 3.62 4.15 10.25
CA GLY A 270 3.25 3.98 8.86
C GLY A 270 3.62 5.16 7.97
N ILE A 271 3.55 4.91 6.67
CA ILE A 271 3.65 5.91 5.60
C ILE A 271 2.30 5.95 4.90
N LEU A 272 1.84 7.15 4.59
CA LEU A 272 0.66 7.39 3.77
C LEU A 272 1.10 8.01 2.45
N ARG A 273 0.52 7.55 1.34
CA ARG A 273 0.68 8.17 0.02
C ARG A 273 -0.66 8.33 -0.67
N TYR A 274 -0.89 9.52 -1.22
CA TYR A 274 -1.95 9.81 -2.16
C TYR A 274 -1.32 10.43 -3.40
N HIS A 275 -1.56 9.83 -4.55
CA HIS A 275 -1.10 10.33 -5.85
C HIS A 275 -2.30 10.35 -6.81
N SER A 276 -2.73 11.53 -7.28
CA SER A 276 -3.73 11.67 -8.36
C SER A 276 -3.11 12.24 -9.62
N TYR A 277 -3.39 11.58 -10.75
CA TYR A 277 -2.83 11.89 -12.05
C TYR A 277 -3.65 12.89 -12.87
N PHE A 278 -4.86 13.24 -12.40
CA PHE A 278 -5.83 14.09 -13.13
C PHE A 278 -6.16 15.41 -12.41
N ASN A 279 -5.31 15.83 -11.47
CA ASN A 279 -5.47 17.00 -10.61
C ASN A 279 -6.57 16.90 -9.54
N ASP A 280 -7.02 15.70 -9.22
CA ASP A 280 -8.03 15.49 -8.18
C ASP A 280 -7.40 15.80 -6.80
N ASN A 281 -7.99 16.72 -6.06
CA ASN A 281 -7.40 17.17 -4.80
C ASN A 281 -7.79 16.20 -3.69
N GLY A 282 -6.80 15.48 -3.16
CA GLY A 282 -7.00 14.58 -2.04
C GLY A 282 -6.89 15.32 -0.71
N THR A 283 -7.79 15.06 0.21
CA THR A 283 -7.68 15.49 1.60
C THR A 283 -7.84 14.29 2.53
N VAL A 284 -6.88 14.12 3.44
CA VAL A 284 -6.83 13.02 4.38
C VAL A 284 -7.11 13.52 5.79
N SER A 285 -7.91 12.75 6.52
CA SER A 285 -8.06 12.84 7.98
C SER A 285 -7.81 11.47 8.61
N PHE A 286 -7.58 11.45 9.92
CA PHE A 286 -7.26 10.22 10.65
C PHE A 286 -8.32 9.97 11.73
N SER A 287 -8.68 8.69 11.92
CA SER A 287 -9.70 8.32 12.88
C SER A 287 -9.50 6.96 13.53
N SER A 288 -10.04 6.77 14.74
CA SER A 288 -10.25 5.47 15.37
C SER A 288 -11.52 4.73 14.92
N LEU A 289 -12.36 5.33 14.06
CA LEU A 289 -13.56 4.72 13.48
C LEU A 289 -13.50 4.77 11.94
N SER A 290 -14.13 3.80 11.28
CA SER A 290 -14.09 3.67 9.82
C SER A 290 -14.99 4.64 9.05
N THR A 291 -16.03 5.18 9.67
CA THR A 291 -17.08 5.95 8.97
C THR A 291 -17.18 7.41 9.37
N SER A 292 -16.44 7.85 10.39
CA SER A 292 -16.55 9.20 10.94
C SER A 292 -15.28 9.58 11.66
N VAL A 293 -14.91 10.87 11.64
CA VAL A 293 -13.75 11.36 12.37
C VAL A 293 -13.97 11.25 13.88
N ASN A 294 -13.13 10.45 14.51
CA ASN A 294 -12.99 10.24 15.95
C ASN A 294 -11.50 10.11 16.28
N THR A 295 -11.01 10.87 17.26
CA THR A 295 -9.58 10.92 17.59
C THR A 295 -9.25 10.30 18.95
N ASN A 296 -10.15 9.48 19.48
CA ASN A 296 -9.94 8.70 20.68
C ASN A 296 -9.33 7.35 20.30
N PHE A 297 -8.00 7.28 20.33
CA PHE A 297 -7.23 6.09 19.99
C PHE A 297 -6.87 5.30 21.24
N PHE A 298 -7.13 3.99 21.21
CA PHE A 298 -6.86 3.08 22.32
C PHE A 298 -6.25 1.78 21.82
N PHE A 299 -5.22 1.34 22.52
CA PHE A 299 -4.84 -0.06 22.48
C PHE A 299 -5.85 -0.85 23.32
N SER A 300 -6.30 -1.99 22.81
CA SER A 300 -7.32 -2.82 23.45
C SER A 300 -6.93 -4.29 23.48
N ARG A 301 -7.36 -4.98 24.54
CA ARG A 301 -7.25 -6.42 24.69
C ARG A 301 -8.41 -6.94 25.51
N THR A 302 -8.99 -8.06 25.09
CA THR A 302 -10.04 -8.75 25.85
C THR A 302 -9.46 -9.98 26.55
N VAL A 303 -9.67 -10.08 27.87
CA VAL A 303 -9.31 -11.25 28.69
C VAL A 303 -10.58 -11.74 29.37
N GLY A 304 -11.06 -12.93 29.00
CA GLY A 304 -12.39 -13.40 29.39
C GLY A 304 -13.47 -12.48 28.81
N SER A 305 -14.33 -11.93 29.66
CA SER A 305 -15.39 -10.97 29.26
C SER A 305 -15.00 -9.51 29.47
N THR A 306 -13.76 -9.22 29.89
CA THR A 306 -13.32 -7.87 30.25
C THR A 306 -12.36 -7.32 29.20
N THR A 307 -12.68 -6.15 28.64
CA THR A 307 -11.80 -5.42 27.73
C THR A 307 -10.97 -4.40 28.51
N TYR A 308 -9.65 -4.55 28.42
CA TYR A 308 -8.67 -3.63 28.98
C TYR A 308 -8.17 -2.72 27.87
N THR A 309 -8.16 -1.41 28.14
CA THR A 309 -7.65 -0.42 27.21
C THR A 309 -6.68 0.56 27.87
N PHE A 310 -5.83 1.17 27.06
CA PHE A 310 -5.06 2.35 27.43
C PHE A 310 -4.91 3.31 26.23
N PRO A 311 -4.96 4.63 26.46
CA PRO A 311 -4.94 5.62 25.39
C PRO A 311 -3.54 5.82 24.81
N TYR A 312 -3.50 6.22 23.54
CA TYR A 312 -2.30 6.76 22.89
C TYR A 312 -2.71 7.92 21.98
N LYS A 313 -1.72 8.61 21.42
CA LYS A 313 -1.91 9.72 20.48
C LYS A 313 -1.35 9.35 19.11
N VAL A 314 -2.02 9.84 18.08
CA VAL A 314 -1.57 9.78 16.69
C VAL A 314 -1.14 11.18 16.29
N ALA A 315 -0.04 11.28 15.57
CA ALA A 315 0.41 12.49 14.90
C ALA A 315 0.75 12.18 13.44
N PHE A 316 0.74 13.22 12.60
CA PHE A 316 1.11 13.11 11.19
C PHE A 316 2.13 14.18 10.82
N GLU A 317 3.16 13.74 10.10
CA GLU A 317 4.18 14.57 9.49
C GLU A 317 4.01 14.51 7.98
N SER A 318 3.39 15.54 7.39
CA SER A 318 3.31 15.64 5.93
C SER A 318 4.71 15.94 5.39
N THR A 319 5.25 15.03 4.59
CA THR A 319 6.54 15.20 3.91
C THR A 319 6.36 15.87 2.55
N LYS A 320 5.19 15.68 1.91
CA LYS A 320 4.75 16.40 0.71
C LYS A 320 3.25 16.70 0.82
N PRO A 321 2.82 17.98 0.86
CA PRO A 321 3.66 19.15 1.07
C PRO A 321 4.36 19.07 2.43
N SER A 322 5.61 19.53 2.52
CA SER A 322 6.35 19.50 3.79
C SER A 322 5.68 20.40 4.83
N SER A 323 5.40 19.85 6.02
CA SER A 323 4.82 20.59 7.14
C SER A 323 5.33 20.07 8.48
N THR A 324 5.15 20.85 9.55
CA THR A 324 5.51 20.42 10.90
C THR A 324 4.59 19.30 11.40
N ILE A 325 5.10 18.49 12.34
CA ILE A 325 4.36 17.40 12.95
C ILE A 325 3.12 17.94 13.69
N LYS A 326 1.93 17.44 13.31
CA LYS A 326 0.64 17.81 13.93
C LYS A 326 0.03 16.62 14.66
N ASP A 327 -0.45 16.86 15.88
CA ASP A 327 -1.31 15.91 16.58
C ASP A 327 -2.63 15.77 15.83
N ILE A 328 -3.15 14.55 15.74
CA ILE A 328 -4.46 14.33 15.15
C ILE A 328 -5.55 14.83 16.11
N ASN A 329 -6.45 15.65 15.58
CA ASN A 329 -7.62 16.18 16.28
C ASN A 329 -8.82 16.21 15.30
N LEU A 330 -10.01 16.56 15.80
CA LEU A 330 -11.26 16.51 15.03
C LEU A 330 -11.31 17.47 13.82
N THR A 331 -10.43 18.47 13.77
CA THR A 331 -10.42 19.53 12.74
C THR A 331 -9.23 19.44 11.79
N ASN A 332 -8.22 18.63 12.13
CA ASN A 332 -7.01 18.54 11.34
C ASN A 332 -7.26 17.64 10.12
N SER A 333 -7.02 18.20 8.95
CA SER A 333 -6.92 17.48 7.68
C SER A 333 -5.67 17.91 6.93
N PHE A 334 -5.24 17.07 6.00
CA PHE A 334 -4.02 17.25 5.22
C PHE A 334 -4.38 17.15 3.74
N SER A 335 -4.14 18.22 2.99
CA SER A 335 -4.49 18.28 1.58
C SER A 335 -3.26 18.04 0.71
N SER A 336 -3.50 17.44 -0.46
CA SER A 336 -2.49 17.28 -1.49
C SER A 336 -2.01 18.63 -2.03
N THR A 337 -0.82 18.61 -2.63
CA THR A 337 -0.28 19.71 -3.41
C THR A 337 0.10 19.23 -4.79
N SER A 338 0.13 20.13 -5.76
CA SER A 338 0.69 19.87 -7.08
C SER A 338 2.22 19.75 -6.96
N ASP A 339 2.78 18.58 -7.28
CA ASP A 339 4.23 18.31 -7.25
C ASP A 339 4.58 17.14 -8.20
N SER A 340 5.86 16.84 -8.36
CA SER A 340 6.35 15.69 -9.11
C SER A 340 6.76 14.53 -8.19
N ILE A 341 6.61 13.30 -8.69
CA ILE A 341 7.16 12.11 -8.06
C ILE A 341 8.22 11.46 -8.97
N GLN A 342 9.10 10.69 -8.36
CA GLN A 342 10.14 9.94 -9.04
C GLN A 342 9.88 8.44 -8.89
N TYR A 343 9.90 7.71 -9.99
CA TYR A 343 9.72 6.27 -9.98
C TYR A 343 11.06 5.52 -9.75
N PRO A 344 11.05 4.35 -9.09
CA PRO A 344 12.21 3.52 -8.83
C PRO A 344 13.11 3.17 -10.03
N ASN A 345 12.59 3.26 -11.26
CA ASN A 345 13.37 2.99 -12.46
C ASN A 345 13.97 4.21 -13.14
N GLY A 346 13.80 5.39 -12.55
CA GLY A 346 14.02 6.65 -13.26
C GLY A 346 12.83 6.95 -14.17
N GLY A 347 12.52 8.24 -14.28
CA GLY A 347 11.28 8.73 -14.88
C GLY A 347 10.51 9.56 -13.87
N GLY A 348 10.14 10.78 -14.27
CA GLY A 348 9.23 11.61 -13.49
C GLY A 348 7.79 11.30 -13.88
N SER A 349 6.87 11.38 -12.93
CA SER A 349 5.52 11.78 -13.29
C SER A 349 5.58 13.22 -13.81
N GLY A 350 4.64 13.63 -14.65
CA GLY A 350 4.32 15.05 -14.76
C GLY A 350 3.94 15.63 -13.38
N THR A 351 3.60 16.91 -13.34
CA THR A 351 3.03 17.48 -12.12
C THR A 351 1.70 16.79 -11.83
N ILE A 352 1.58 16.19 -10.65
CA ILE A 352 0.42 15.43 -10.17
C ILE A 352 0.03 15.94 -8.78
N GLN A 353 -1.14 15.56 -8.28
CA GLN A 353 -1.53 15.85 -6.90
C GLN A 353 -0.91 14.83 -5.97
N VAL A 354 -0.16 15.30 -4.97
CA VAL A 354 0.62 14.47 -4.05
C VAL A 354 0.33 14.85 -2.61
N LEU A 355 0.01 13.85 -1.80
CA LEU A 355 0.14 13.92 -0.34
C LEU A 355 0.94 12.72 0.13
N GLU A 356 2.08 12.95 0.76
CA GLU A 356 2.90 11.92 1.40
C GLU A 356 3.18 12.33 2.84
N GLY A 357 3.24 11.36 3.74
CA GLY A 357 3.68 11.65 5.11
C GLY A 357 3.78 10.43 6.00
N ILE A 358 4.24 10.69 7.21
CA ILE A 358 4.55 9.67 8.21
C ILE A 358 3.49 9.72 9.31
N ILE A 359 2.88 8.57 9.57
CA ILE A 359 1.97 8.32 10.67
C ILE A 359 2.81 7.96 11.90
N LYS A 360 2.63 8.71 12.99
CA LYS A 360 3.39 8.55 14.23
C LYS A 360 2.47 8.26 15.40
N VAL A 361 2.94 7.48 16.37
CA VAL A 361 2.21 7.21 17.63
C VAL A 361 3.09 7.44 18.85
N PHE A 362 2.47 7.89 19.95
CA PHE A 362 3.15 8.11 21.23
C PHE A 362 2.18 8.00 22.40
N VAL A 363 2.71 7.76 23.60
CA VAL A 363 1.96 7.64 24.86
C VAL A 363 2.38 8.78 25.79
N THR A 364 1.48 9.72 26.05
CA THR A 364 1.80 10.93 26.84
C THR A 364 2.01 10.67 28.33
N ASN A 365 1.51 9.56 28.86
CA ASN A 365 1.64 9.19 30.26
C ASN A 365 1.89 7.68 30.37
N PRO A 366 3.12 7.23 30.68
CA PRO A 366 3.46 5.81 30.82
C PRO A 366 2.61 5.05 31.85
N ASN A 367 2.11 5.73 32.89
CA ASN A 367 1.32 5.10 33.97
C ASN A 367 -0.06 4.61 33.50
N VAL A 368 -0.48 4.91 32.26
CA VAL A 368 -1.75 4.40 31.70
C VAL A 368 -1.79 2.87 31.56
N ILE A 369 -0.62 2.22 31.68
CA ILE A 369 -0.45 0.77 31.54
C ILE A 369 -0.43 0.07 32.91
N ASP A 370 -0.38 0.81 34.01
CA ASP A 370 -0.34 0.24 35.34
C ASP A 370 -1.59 -0.62 35.61
N GLY A 371 -1.36 -1.84 36.10
CA GLY A 371 -2.42 -2.80 36.39
C GLY A 371 -3.09 -3.44 35.17
N LYS A 372 -2.57 -3.21 33.95
CA LYS A 372 -3.06 -3.89 32.74
C LYS A 372 -2.43 -5.30 32.61
N PRO A 373 -3.20 -6.33 32.21
CA PRO A 373 -2.67 -7.68 32.09
C PRO A 373 -1.62 -7.80 30.96
N PRO A 374 -0.56 -8.61 31.13
CA PRO A 374 0.51 -8.78 30.15
C PRO A 374 0.05 -9.58 28.93
N GLY A 375 0.36 -9.11 27.73
CA GLY A 375 0.02 -9.75 26.46
C GLY A 375 -0.13 -8.72 25.33
N GLU A 376 -0.64 -9.17 24.19
CA GLU A 376 -0.79 -8.34 23.00
C GLU A 376 -2.03 -7.46 23.08
N TYR A 377 -1.86 -6.19 22.72
CA TYR A 377 -2.93 -5.23 22.54
C TYR A 377 -2.92 -4.75 21.10
N SER A 378 -4.09 -4.48 20.55
CA SER A 378 -4.24 -4.00 19.18
C SER A 378 -5.01 -2.69 19.12
N SER A 379 -4.80 -1.95 18.03
CA SER A 379 -5.53 -0.74 17.69
C SER A 379 -5.59 -0.61 16.17
N THR A 380 -6.58 0.12 15.66
CA THR A 380 -6.70 0.45 14.24
C THR A 380 -6.74 1.97 14.07
N ILE A 381 -5.95 2.46 13.12
CA ILE A 381 -5.96 3.86 12.68
C ILE A 381 -6.52 3.85 11.26
N TYR A 382 -7.70 4.45 11.09
CA TYR A 382 -8.31 4.66 9.78
C TYR A 382 -7.78 5.96 9.17
N CYS A 383 -7.37 5.89 7.92
CA CYS A 383 -7.01 7.06 7.12
C CYS A 383 -8.17 7.31 6.15
N LEU A 384 -8.91 8.41 6.36
CA LEU A 384 -10.10 8.75 5.61
C LEU A 384 -9.73 9.73 4.50
N LEU A 385 -9.82 9.29 3.25
CA LEU A 385 -9.59 10.11 2.08
C LEU A 385 -10.91 10.73 1.58
N SER A 386 -10.86 12.00 1.21
CA SER A 386 -11.88 12.67 0.41
C SER A 386 -11.21 13.27 -0.82
N VAL A 387 -11.78 13.05 -1.99
CA VAL A 387 -11.27 13.56 -3.28
C VAL A 387 -12.29 14.57 -3.81
N ASN A 388 -11.80 15.70 -4.31
CA ASN A 388 -12.63 16.80 -4.87
C ASN A 388 -12.17 17.23 -6.25
#